data_AF-A0A6L8HCP1-F1
#
_entry.id   AF-A0A6L8HCP1-F1
#
_cell.length_a   1.000
_cell.length_b   1.000
_cell.length_c   1.000
_cell.angle_alpha   90.00
_cell.angle_beta   90.00
_cell.angle_gamma   90.00
#
_symmetry.space_group_name_H-M   'P 1'
#
loop_
_entity.id
_entity.type
_entity.pdbx_description
1 polymer ?
#
loop_
_entity_poly.entity_id
_entity_poly.type
_entity_poly.pdbx_seq_one_letter_code
_entity_poly.pdbx_strand_id
1 'polypeptide(L)'
;SRQTQKVGDWVVSSPGATPGGWYFQFENELYPDVDDTAAVLTALAKVSPLQPADRDAAIQRGMKWALAMQSTNGGWGAYDRNNDRLIFNKIPFADHQSLLDPPTADLTGRCLEMLGALGYDRSHPAVAPALEFLRREQEADGSWYGRWGVNYLYGTWCVIVGLQAIGEDMSAPWIRRAVSWVESKQNMDGGWGESCLSYADRAWAGKGESAPSQTAWALLTLLTAGLSESLSVARGINFLLRRQLEDGTWFEPFHAGTGFPRVFYLRYHGYSKYFPMWALAMYRNVRMHGQTRAQGLQDIAQSARQRQP
;
A
#
# COMPACT_ATOMS: atom_id res chain seq x y z
N SER A 1 10.38 -10.04 -11.61
CA SER A 1 11.24 -9.33 -10.66
C SER A 1 12.28 -10.27 -10.05
N ARG A 2 13.49 -9.79 -9.74
CA ARG A 2 14.57 -10.52 -9.06
C ARG A 2 15.14 -9.65 -7.93
N GLN A 3 15.76 -10.29 -6.93
CA GLN A 3 16.47 -9.57 -5.88
C GLN A 3 17.77 -8.99 -6.43
N THR A 4 18.03 -7.71 -6.16
CA THR A 4 19.25 -7.02 -6.58
C THR A 4 20.49 -7.56 -5.88
N GLN A 5 21.59 -7.68 -6.64
CA GLN A 5 22.92 -8.03 -6.11
C GLN A 5 23.92 -6.90 -6.35
N LYS A 6 23.60 -5.95 -7.22
CA LYS A 6 24.43 -4.79 -7.54
C LYS A 6 23.96 -3.52 -6.85
N VAL A 7 24.92 -2.61 -6.68
CA VAL A 7 24.68 -1.26 -6.17
C VAL A 7 24.05 -0.41 -7.28
N GLY A 8 22.97 0.28 -6.97
CA GLY A 8 22.30 1.23 -7.85
C GLY A 8 22.48 2.68 -7.40
N ASP A 9 21.79 3.62 -8.04
CA ASP A 9 21.92 5.07 -7.77
C ASP A 9 21.53 5.45 -6.33
N TRP A 10 20.65 4.66 -5.71
CA TRP A 10 20.24 4.79 -4.31
C TRP A 10 21.39 4.83 -3.30
N VAL A 11 22.59 4.37 -3.68
CA VAL A 11 23.79 4.47 -2.83
C VAL A 11 24.20 5.92 -2.57
N VAL A 12 23.86 6.85 -3.46
CA VAL A 12 24.17 8.27 -3.30
C VAL A 12 23.39 8.85 -2.11
N SER A 13 22.11 8.49 -1.98
CA SER A 13 21.26 8.92 -0.87
C SER A 13 21.41 8.04 0.38
N SER A 14 21.91 6.81 0.23
CA SER A 14 22.13 5.85 1.32
C SER A 14 23.46 5.09 1.18
N PRO A 15 24.61 5.74 1.48
CA PRO A 15 25.94 5.18 1.18
C PRO A 15 26.32 3.93 1.99
N GLY A 16 25.66 3.69 3.13
CA GLY A 16 25.87 2.50 3.95
C GLY A 16 24.96 1.31 3.61
N ALA A 17 24.03 1.48 2.66
CA ALA A 17 23.10 0.44 2.27
C ALA A 17 23.79 -0.64 1.42
N THR A 18 23.29 -1.88 1.54
CA THR A 18 23.76 -3.02 0.75
C THR A 18 22.63 -3.49 -0.19
N PRO A 19 22.94 -4.02 -1.39
CA PRO A 19 21.92 -4.52 -2.32
C PRO A 19 20.99 -5.55 -1.68
N GLY A 20 19.73 -5.57 -2.12
CA GLY A 20 18.72 -6.44 -1.54
C GLY A 20 17.28 -6.11 -1.92
N GLY A 21 17.02 -4.94 -2.51
CA GLY A 21 15.70 -4.59 -3.04
C GLY A 21 15.30 -5.42 -4.28
N TRP A 22 14.05 -5.28 -4.69
CA TRP A 22 13.46 -5.80 -5.93
C TRP A 22 13.05 -4.62 -6.81
N TYR A 23 12.90 -4.89 -8.11
CA TYR A 23 12.50 -3.90 -9.11
C TYR A 23 11.27 -4.38 -9.90
N PHE A 24 10.46 -3.45 -10.37
CA PHE A 24 9.24 -3.72 -11.13
C PHE A 24 9.42 -4.60 -12.37
N GLN A 25 10.41 -4.29 -13.21
CA GLN A 25 10.63 -4.97 -14.49
C GLN A 25 11.35 -6.33 -14.34
N PHE A 26 11.64 -7.00 -15.46
CA PHE A 26 12.39 -8.26 -15.45
C PHE A 26 13.91 -8.07 -15.31
N GLU A 27 14.45 -6.97 -15.85
CA GLU A 27 15.88 -6.68 -15.87
C GLU A 27 16.11 -5.17 -15.61
N ASN A 28 16.04 -4.75 -14.34
CA ASN A 28 16.23 -3.34 -13.93
C ASN A 28 17.04 -3.23 -12.63
N GLU A 29 18.14 -3.98 -12.55
CA GLU A 29 18.89 -4.23 -11.32
C GLU A 29 19.43 -2.97 -10.61
N LEU A 30 19.65 -1.88 -11.35
CA LEU A 30 20.18 -0.63 -10.79
C LEU A 30 19.11 0.28 -10.17
N TYR A 31 17.83 -0.01 -10.41
CA TYR A 31 16.70 0.79 -9.94
C TYR A 31 15.67 -0.09 -9.21
N PRO A 32 16.07 -0.78 -8.12
CA PRO A 32 15.10 -1.35 -7.20
C PRO A 32 14.26 -0.25 -6.58
N ASP A 33 13.03 -0.60 -6.27
CA ASP A 33 12.06 0.30 -5.68
C ASP A 33 11.49 -0.30 -4.39
N VAL A 34 11.05 0.60 -3.51
CA VAL A 34 10.53 0.29 -2.19
C VAL A 34 9.19 -0.42 -2.29
N ASP A 35 8.39 -0.13 -3.31
CA ASP A 35 7.04 -0.68 -3.45
C ASP A 35 7.05 -2.17 -3.81
N ASP A 36 7.84 -2.58 -4.79
CA ASP A 36 8.04 -3.98 -5.16
C ASP A 36 8.81 -4.71 -4.08
N THR A 37 9.82 -4.07 -3.47
CA THR A 37 10.55 -4.68 -2.35
C THR A 37 9.60 -5.00 -1.19
N ALA A 38 8.75 -4.06 -0.79
CA ALA A 38 7.77 -4.28 0.26
C ALA A 38 6.77 -5.36 -0.13
N ALA A 39 6.22 -5.32 -1.34
CA ALA A 39 5.24 -6.31 -1.82
C ALA A 39 5.83 -7.73 -1.87
N VAL A 40 7.05 -7.89 -2.39
CA VAL A 40 7.74 -9.19 -2.47
C VAL A 40 8.07 -9.71 -1.07
N LEU A 41 8.55 -8.87 -0.16
CA LEU A 41 8.84 -9.28 1.22
C LEU A 41 7.57 -9.70 1.97
N THR A 42 6.47 -8.96 1.82
CA THR A 42 5.16 -9.35 2.35
C THR A 42 4.69 -10.69 1.77
N ALA A 43 4.93 -10.94 0.47
CA ALA A 43 4.58 -12.21 -0.15
C ALA A 43 5.44 -13.36 0.40
N LEU A 44 6.77 -13.20 0.43
CA LEU A 44 7.71 -14.18 0.98
C LEU A 44 7.43 -14.52 2.45
N ALA A 45 6.92 -13.57 3.24
CA ALA A 45 6.50 -13.82 4.61
C ALA A 45 5.26 -14.74 4.70
N LYS A 46 4.39 -14.72 3.69
CA LYS A 46 3.09 -15.42 3.66
C LYS A 46 3.15 -16.76 2.91
N VAL A 47 4.08 -16.90 1.97
CA VAL A 47 4.24 -18.10 1.15
C VAL A 47 5.55 -18.83 1.46
N SER A 48 5.56 -20.15 1.30
CA SER A 48 6.79 -20.96 1.45
C SER A 48 7.24 -21.57 0.11
N PRO A 49 7.57 -20.77 -0.92
CA PRO A 49 7.99 -21.28 -2.22
C PRO A 49 9.46 -21.72 -2.24
N LEU A 50 10.25 -21.35 -1.24
CA LEU A 50 11.68 -21.59 -1.12
C LEU A 50 12.00 -22.45 0.10
N GLN A 51 13.20 -23.02 0.13
CA GLN A 51 13.75 -23.58 1.36
C GLN A 51 13.81 -22.49 2.45
N PRO A 52 13.46 -22.79 3.71
CA PRO A 52 13.36 -21.78 4.76
C PRO A 52 14.60 -20.90 4.91
N ALA A 53 15.80 -21.48 4.86
CA ALA A 53 17.05 -20.74 4.99
C ALA A 53 17.27 -19.71 3.87
N ASP A 54 17.02 -20.08 2.61
CA ASP A 54 17.19 -19.19 1.46
C ASP A 54 16.18 -18.05 1.49
N ARG A 55 14.94 -18.37 1.86
CA ARG A 55 13.87 -17.39 2.05
C ARG A 55 14.26 -16.37 3.11
N ASP A 56 14.68 -16.84 4.28
CA ASP A 56 14.97 -15.97 5.42
C ASP A 56 16.19 -15.08 5.12
N ALA A 57 17.21 -15.60 4.42
CA ALA A 57 18.34 -14.81 3.95
C ALA A 57 17.93 -13.73 2.93
N ALA A 58 17.03 -14.06 1.99
CA ALA A 58 16.50 -13.09 1.03
C ALA A 58 15.67 -12.00 1.73
N ILE A 59 14.83 -12.38 2.69
CA ILE A 59 14.04 -11.47 3.52
C ILE A 59 14.95 -10.50 4.28
N GLN A 60 16.00 -11.01 4.93
CA GLN A 60 16.93 -10.17 5.70
C GLN A 60 17.62 -9.11 4.82
N ARG A 61 18.12 -9.50 3.64
CA ARG A 61 18.75 -8.56 2.71
C ARG A 61 17.77 -7.49 2.22
N GLY A 62 16.57 -7.91 1.83
CA GLY A 62 15.53 -7.01 1.36
C GLY A 62 15.07 -6.03 2.42
N MET A 63 14.80 -6.52 3.62
CA MET A 63 14.39 -5.68 4.74
C MET A 63 15.48 -4.67 5.09
N LYS A 64 16.75 -5.08 5.13
CA LYS A 64 17.87 -4.17 5.39
C LYS A 64 17.94 -3.06 4.33
N TRP A 65 17.78 -3.40 3.05
CA TRP A 65 17.76 -2.42 1.97
C TRP A 65 16.57 -1.45 2.12
N ALA A 66 15.35 -1.97 2.31
CA ALA A 66 14.15 -1.15 2.46
C ALA A 66 14.23 -0.19 3.66
N LEU A 67 14.73 -0.66 4.82
CA LEU A 67 14.95 0.19 5.98
C LEU A 67 15.98 1.30 5.71
N ALA A 68 17.01 1.03 4.95
CA ALA A 68 18.02 2.03 4.60
C ALA A 68 17.50 3.11 3.65
N MET A 69 16.37 2.87 2.99
CA MET A 69 15.66 3.84 2.15
C MET A 69 14.69 4.74 2.94
N GLN A 70 14.49 4.51 4.25
CA GLN A 70 13.62 5.36 5.05
C GLN A 70 14.17 6.78 5.15
N SER A 71 13.37 7.77 4.76
CA SER A 71 13.74 9.18 4.81
C SER A 71 13.72 9.73 6.23
N THR A 72 14.46 10.82 6.43
CA THR A 72 14.61 11.49 7.74
C THR A 72 13.29 12.05 8.28
N ASN A 73 12.32 12.33 7.42
CA ASN A 73 10.97 12.75 7.79
C ASN A 73 10.06 11.58 8.24
N GLY A 74 10.59 10.34 8.22
CA GLY A 74 9.92 9.11 8.66
C GLY A 74 9.26 8.28 7.57
N GLY A 75 9.03 8.84 6.38
CA GLY A 75 8.38 8.14 5.27
C GLY A 75 9.33 7.47 4.29
N TRP A 76 8.77 6.81 3.28
CA TRP A 76 9.51 6.24 2.15
C TRP A 76 9.07 6.85 0.82
N GLY A 77 10.05 7.17 -0.03
CA GLY A 77 9.87 7.39 -1.46
C GLY A 77 9.93 6.06 -2.22
N ALA A 78 9.85 6.09 -3.54
CA ALA A 78 9.88 4.88 -4.36
C ALA A 78 11.31 4.34 -4.54
N TYR A 79 12.29 5.18 -4.83
CA TYR A 79 13.64 4.77 -5.23
C TYR A 79 14.72 5.28 -4.27
N ASP A 80 14.55 6.50 -3.75
CA ASP A 80 15.61 7.21 -3.05
C ASP A 80 15.19 7.73 -1.68
N ARG A 81 16.18 7.77 -0.78
CA ARG A 81 16.03 8.42 0.52
C ARG A 81 16.20 9.93 0.41
N ASN A 82 15.35 10.71 1.09
CA ASN A 82 15.44 12.18 1.17
C ASN A 82 15.50 12.88 -0.20
N ASN A 83 14.85 12.32 -1.23
CA ASN A 83 14.72 12.98 -2.52
C ASN A 83 13.56 14.00 -2.49
N ASP A 84 13.64 14.97 -1.57
CA ASP A 84 12.52 15.81 -1.17
C ASP A 84 12.81 17.32 -1.25
N ARG A 85 13.85 17.72 -1.99
CA ARG A 85 14.20 19.13 -2.24
C ARG A 85 13.25 19.80 -3.23
N LEU A 86 11.97 19.88 -2.89
CA LEU A 86 10.84 20.29 -3.75
C LEU A 86 11.01 21.66 -4.43
N ILE A 87 11.93 22.50 -3.97
CA ILE A 87 12.31 23.74 -4.67
C ILE A 87 12.77 23.49 -6.12
N PHE A 88 13.37 22.34 -6.41
CA PHE A 88 13.79 22.01 -7.77
C PHE A 88 12.63 21.74 -8.73
N ASN A 89 11.40 21.57 -8.23
CA ASN A 89 10.20 21.55 -9.07
C ASN A 89 9.77 22.96 -9.54
N LYS A 90 10.52 24.03 -9.22
CA LYS A 90 10.21 25.41 -9.63
C LYS A 90 11.02 25.91 -10.82
N ILE A 91 11.90 25.08 -11.39
CA ILE A 91 12.65 25.41 -12.61
C ILE A 91 11.77 25.20 -13.85
N PRO A 92 12.01 25.90 -14.97
CA PRO A 92 11.19 25.79 -16.19
C PRO A 92 11.09 24.37 -16.77
N PHE A 93 12.12 23.54 -16.56
CA PHE A 93 12.14 22.14 -17.03
C PHE A 93 11.20 21.22 -16.23
N ALA A 94 10.85 21.58 -14.99
CA ALA A 94 10.07 20.75 -14.07
C ALA A 94 8.59 21.18 -14.02
N ASP A 95 8.01 21.50 -15.17
CA ASP A 95 6.62 21.96 -15.32
C ASP A 95 5.56 20.97 -14.78
N HIS A 96 5.87 19.66 -14.82
CA HIS A 96 5.04 18.60 -14.24
C HIS A 96 5.20 18.40 -12.73
N GLN A 97 6.10 19.15 -12.07
CA GLN A 97 6.37 19.07 -10.62
C GLN A 97 6.65 17.65 -10.08
N SER A 98 7.21 16.78 -10.92
CA SER A 98 7.48 15.37 -10.61
C SER A 98 8.95 14.99 -10.83
N LEU A 99 9.87 15.95 -10.69
CA LEU A 99 11.31 15.72 -10.87
C LEU A 99 11.94 14.91 -9.74
N LEU A 100 11.26 14.86 -8.60
CA LEU A 100 11.75 14.31 -7.35
C LEU A 100 10.86 13.17 -6.86
N ASP A 101 11.41 12.38 -5.95
CA ASP A 101 10.81 11.22 -5.30
C ASP A 101 10.68 11.43 -3.78
N PRO A 102 9.83 12.40 -3.35
CA PRO A 102 9.62 12.62 -1.93
C PRO A 102 8.87 11.45 -1.31
N PRO A 103 9.05 11.22 0.00
CA PRO A 103 8.26 10.22 0.72
C PRO A 103 6.75 10.43 0.60
N THR A 104 6.00 9.32 0.50
CA THR A 104 4.54 9.35 0.31
C THR A 104 3.79 8.44 1.28
N ALA A 105 2.53 8.77 1.55
CA ALA A 105 1.70 8.06 2.52
C ALA A 105 1.40 6.61 2.12
N ASP A 106 1.11 6.37 0.84
CA ASP A 106 0.87 5.03 0.30
C ASP A 106 2.08 4.11 0.52
N LEU A 107 3.27 4.51 0.08
CA LEU A 107 4.50 3.72 0.26
C LEU A 107 4.86 3.51 1.73
N THR A 108 4.72 4.56 2.55
CA THR A 108 4.95 4.43 4.00
C THR A 108 3.99 3.41 4.62
N GLY A 109 2.72 3.40 4.22
CA GLY A 109 1.74 2.38 4.60
C GLY A 109 2.13 0.97 4.15
N ARG A 110 2.60 0.81 2.90
CA ARG A 110 3.10 -0.47 2.38
C ARG A 110 4.33 -0.99 3.16
N CYS A 111 5.24 -0.10 3.56
CA CYS A 111 6.40 -0.46 4.38
C CYS A 111 5.99 -0.90 5.80
N LEU A 112 4.98 -0.27 6.41
CA LEU A 112 4.41 -0.73 7.68
C LEU A 112 3.74 -2.10 7.53
N GLU A 113 3.00 -2.35 6.43
CA GLU A 113 2.45 -3.69 6.16
C GLU A 113 3.55 -4.73 6.03
N MET A 114 4.63 -4.42 5.32
CA MET A 114 5.79 -5.30 5.19
C MET A 114 6.39 -5.63 6.57
N LEU A 115 6.64 -4.62 7.41
CA LEU A 115 7.20 -4.84 8.75
C LEU A 115 6.26 -5.72 9.60
N GLY A 116 4.96 -5.44 9.58
CA GLY A 116 3.95 -6.24 10.28
C GLY A 116 3.90 -7.69 9.80
N ALA A 117 3.91 -7.91 8.48
CA ALA A 117 3.95 -9.24 7.88
C ALA A 117 5.21 -10.02 8.24
N LEU A 118 6.33 -9.32 8.44
CA LEU A 118 7.58 -9.90 8.93
C LEU A 118 7.58 -10.16 10.43
N GLY A 119 6.53 -9.80 11.17
CA GLY A 119 6.38 -10.03 12.61
C GLY A 119 6.91 -8.92 13.50
N TYR A 120 7.16 -7.72 12.96
CA TYR A 120 7.47 -6.54 13.76
C TYR A 120 6.19 -5.83 14.21
N ASP A 121 6.32 -4.94 15.17
CA ASP A 121 5.23 -4.13 15.72
C ASP A 121 5.70 -2.68 15.97
N ARG A 122 4.88 -1.91 16.70
CA ARG A 122 5.12 -0.51 17.07
C ARG A 122 6.46 -0.24 17.76
N SER A 123 7.07 -1.26 18.38
CA SER A 123 8.36 -1.11 19.07
C SER A 123 9.55 -1.00 18.11
N HIS A 124 9.37 -1.39 16.83
CA HIS A 124 10.46 -1.31 15.87
C HIS A 124 10.85 0.17 15.60
N PRO A 125 12.15 0.54 15.63
CA PRO A 125 12.58 1.94 15.58
C PRO A 125 12.11 2.73 14.35
N ALA A 126 11.91 2.06 13.22
CA ALA A 126 11.42 2.67 11.99
C ALA A 126 9.93 3.09 12.06
N VAL A 127 9.14 2.52 12.99
CA VAL A 127 7.69 2.66 13.00
C VAL A 127 7.25 4.00 13.60
N ALA A 128 7.79 4.42 14.74
CA ALA A 128 7.39 5.68 15.36
C ALA A 128 7.55 6.90 14.43
N PRO A 129 8.68 7.09 13.71
CA PRO A 129 8.81 8.15 12.71
C PRO A 129 7.80 8.02 11.55
N ALA A 130 7.52 6.79 11.10
CA ALA A 130 6.56 6.54 10.03
C ALA A 130 5.12 6.91 10.44
N LEU A 131 4.75 6.66 11.69
CA LEU A 131 3.44 7.04 12.23
C LEU A 131 3.30 8.57 12.32
N GLU A 132 4.35 9.27 12.76
CA GLU A 132 4.37 10.74 12.77
C GLU A 132 4.29 11.32 11.35
N PHE A 133 4.99 10.71 10.39
CA PHE A 133 4.85 11.03 8.97
C PHE A 133 3.39 10.90 8.52
N LEU A 134 2.76 9.74 8.74
CA LEU A 134 1.39 9.49 8.30
C LEU A 134 0.35 10.40 8.97
N ARG A 135 0.54 10.77 10.25
CA ARG A 135 -0.32 11.73 10.93
C ARG A 135 -0.25 13.12 10.30
N ARG A 136 0.95 13.56 9.91
CA ARG A 136 1.15 14.86 9.26
C ARG A 136 0.61 14.87 7.82
N GLU A 137 0.75 13.77 7.09
CA GLU A 137 0.24 13.64 5.72
C GLU A 137 -1.26 13.34 5.66
N GLN A 138 -1.93 13.13 6.80
CA GLN A 138 -3.37 12.89 6.81
C GLN A 138 -4.14 14.15 6.41
N GLU A 139 -5.07 13.98 5.48
CA GLU A 139 -5.96 15.04 5.05
C GLU A 139 -6.98 15.42 6.14
N ALA A 140 -7.50 16.65 6.08
CA ALA A 140 -8.48 17.13 7.05
C ALA A 140 -9.76 16.28 7.12
N ASP A 141 -10.14 15.63 5.99
CA ASP A 141 -11.28 14.72 5.92
C ASP A 141 -10.95 13.28 6.37
N GLY A 142 -9.71 13.02 6.75
CA GLY A 142 -9.20 11.75 7.24
C GLY A 142 -8.52 10.87 6.20
N SER A 143 -8.65 11.18 4.90
CA SER A 143 -8.05 10.37 3.85
C SER A 143 -6.53 10.55 3.72
N TRP A 144 -5.88 9.70 2.93
CA TRP A 144 -4.50 9.88 2.49
C TRP A 144 -4.39 9.90 0.98
N TYR A 145 -3.59 10.84 0.46
CA TYR A 145 -3.29 10.96 -0.96
C TYR A 145 -2.57 9.71 -1.50
N GLY A 146 -3.01 9.20 -2.66
CA GLY A 146 -2.38 8.08 -3.35
C GLY A 146 -1.46 8.57 -4.45
N ARG A 147 -0.15 8.40 -4.28
CA ARG A 147 0.85 8.84 -5.27
C ARG A 147 0.92 7.91 -6.46
N TRP A 148 0.74 6.60 -6.26
CA TRP A 148 0.95 5.56 -7.28
C TRP A 148 -0.32 4.86 -7.76
N GLY A 149 -1.43 5.00 -7.03
CA GLY A 149 -2.75 4.54 -7.43
C GLY A 149 -3.79 5.62 -7.25
N VAL A 150 -4.81 5.64 -8.10
CA VAL A 150 -5.86 6.66 -8.16
C VAL A 150 -6.88 6.45 -7.03
N ASN A 151 -7.02 7.30 -6.04
CA ASN A 151 -6.10 8.30 -5.48
C ASN A 151 -6.24 8.20 -3.95
N TYR A 152 -7.22 8.90 -3.38
CA TYR A 152 -7.46 8.90 -1.95
C TYR A 152 -7.99 7.55 -1.44
N LEU A 153 -8.77 6.81 -2.23
CA LEU A 153 -9.17 5.44 -1.89
C LEU A 153 -7.95 4.50 -1.81
N TYR A 154 -7.00 4.65 -2.74
CA TYR A 154 -5.77 3.86 -2.78
C TYR A 154 -4.85 4.16 -1.60
N GLY A 155 -4.51 5.46 -1.42
CA GLY A 155 -3.63 5.89 -0.33
C GLY A 155 -4.18 5.51 1.04
N THR A 156 -5.48 5.74 1.25
CA THR A 156 -6.15 5.37 2.51
C THR A 156 -6.11 3.86 2.77
N TRP A 157 -6.32 3.04 1.75
CA TRP A 157 -6.20 1.58 1.87
C TRP A 157 -4.79 1.16 2.29
N CYS A 158 -3.75 1.65 1.60
CA CYS A 158 -2.37 1.31 1.93
C CYS A 158 -2.02 1.68 3.37
N VAL A 159 -2.41 2.87 3.82
CA VAL A 159 -2.15 3.33 5.18
C VAL A 159 -2.89 2.49 6.22
N ILE A 160 -4.20 2.28 6.06
CA ILE A 160 -5.01 1.55 7.04
C ILE A 160 -4.53 0.11 7.22
N VAL A 161 -4.16 -0.57 6.14
CA VAL A 161 -3.56 -1.91 6.21
C VAL A 161 -2.22 -1.90 6.93
N GLY A 162 -1.35 -0.93 6.64
CA GLY A 162 -0.06 -0.79 7.32
C GLY A 162 -0.19 -0.53 8.82
N LEU A 163 -1.12 0.35 9.22
CA LEU A 163 -1.37 0.66 10.62
C LEU A 163 -1.87 -0.56 11.40
N GLN A 164 -2.83 -1.30 10.84
CA GLN A 164 -3.30 -2.53 11.46
C GLN A 164 -2.19 -3.58 11.57
N ALA A 165 -1.41 -3.74 10.51
CA ALA A 165 -0.32 -4.71 10.45
C ALA A 165 0.79 -4.41 11.46
N ILE A 166 0.99 -3.15 11.86
CA ILE A 166 2.00 -2.82 12.89
C ILE A 166 1.43 -2.84 14.31
N GLY A 167 0.12 -3.09 14.48
CA GLY A 167 -0.55 -3.17 15.77
C GLY A 167 -1.02 -1.81 16.33
N GLU A 168 -1.26 -0.82 15.46
CA GLU A 168 -1.90 0.43 15.89
C GLU A 168 -3.35 0.21 16.35
N ASP A 169 -3.80 1.07 17.25
CA ASP A 169 -5.18 1.05 17.74
C ASP A 169 -6.12 1.57 16.66
N MET A 170 -6.81 0.64 15.98
CA MET A 170 -7.76 0.95 14.91
C MET A 170 -8.99 1.73 15.39
N SER A 171 -9.20 1.87 16.70
CA SER A 171 -10.24 2.73 17.28
C SER A 171 -9.81 4.20 17.45
N ALA A 172 -8.53 4.51 17.24
CA ALA A 172 -8.01 5.86 17.38
C ALA A 172 -8.78 6.87 16.49
N PRO A 173 -9.11 8.07 16.98
CA PRO A 173 -9.99 9.00 16.27
C PRO A 173 -9.55 9.35 14.85
N TRP A 174 -8.24 9.49 14.62
CA TRP A 174 -7.69 9.81 13.30
C TRP A 174 -7.85 8.67 12.28
N ILE A 175 -7.75 7.41 12.73
CA ILE A 175 -8.03 6.23 11.91
C ILE A 175 -9.54 6.12 11.65
N ARG A 176 -10.37 6.32 12.68
CA ARG A 176 -11.83 6.29 12.54
C ARG A 176 -12.35 7.34 11.56
N ARG A 177 -11.76 8.53 11.51
CA ARG A 177 -12.08 9.54 10.48
C ARG A 177 -11.86 9.01 9.07
N ALA A 178 -10.72 8.37 8.81
CA ALA A 178 -10.41 7.79 7.50
C ALA A 178 -11.41 6.69 7.10
N VAL A 179 -11.75 5.82 8.05
CA VAL A 179 -12.74 4.75 7.86
C VAL A 179 -14.12 5.33 7.53
N SER A 180 -14.59 6.31 8.32
CA SER A 180 -15.85 7.01 8.07
C SER A 180 -15.84 7.75 6.74
N TRP A 181 -14.70 8.33 6.35
CA TRP A 181 -14.53 8.93 5.03
C TRP A 181 -14.75 7.88 3.93
N VAL A 182 -14.10 6.71 4.00
CA VAL A 182 -14.30 5.64 3.00
C VAL A 182 -15.77 5.24 2.92
N GLU A 183 -16.45 5.01 4.05
CA GLU A 183 -17.89 4.67 4.03
C GLU A 183 -18.74 5.77 3.35
N SER A 184 -18.43 7.05 3.60
CA SER A 184 -19.15 8.18 3.00
C SER A 184 -18.99 8.30 1.48
N LYS A 185 -17.98 7.64 0.90
CA LYS A 185 -17.69 7.65 -0.54
C LYS A 185 -18.33 6.48 -1.30
N GLN A 186 -19.14 5.65 -0.64
CA GLN A 186 -19.81 4.55 -1.32
C GLN A 186 -20.86 5.06 -2.30
N ASN A 187 -20.81 4.60 -3.54
CA ASN A 187 -21.81 4.93 -4.56
C ASN A 187 -23.15 4.23 -4.29
N MET A 188 -24.21 4.71 -4.97
CA MET A 188 -25.55 4.14 -4.84
C MET A 188 -25.63 2.67 -5.28
N ASP A 189 -24.80 2.24 -6.23
CA ASP A 189 -24.74 0.85 -6.70
C ASP A 189 -24.01 -0.12 -5.74
N GLY A 190 -23.45 0.42 -4.65
CA GLY A 190 -22.72 -0.31 -3.62
C GLY A 190 -21.21 -0.38 -3.82
N GLY A 191 -20.69 0.03 -4.97
CA GLY A 191 -19.26 0.08 -5.23
C GLY A 191 -18.61 1.39 -4.76
N TRP A 192 -17.30 1.49 -4.99
CA TRP A 192 -16.52 2.71 -4.88
C TRP A 192 -15.78 2.97 -6.18
N GLY A 193 -15.59 4.25 -6.48
CA GLY A 193 -14.89 4.71 -7.66
C GLY A 193 -14.25 6.06 -7.41
N GLU A 194 -13.11 6.29 -8.04
CA GLU A 194 -12.40 7.55 -7.96
C GLU A 194 -11.79 7.91 -9.31
N SER A 195 -12.17 9.08 -9.83
CA SER A 195 -11.68 9.59 -11.09
C SER A 195 -10.24 10.12 -10.95
N CYS A 196 -9.46 10.01 -12.02
CA CYS A 196 -8.17 10.70 -12.16
C CYS A 196 -8.29 12.23 -11.99
N LEU A 197 -9.48 12.80 -12.17
CA LEU A 197 -9.77 14.21 -11.87
C LEU A 197 -9.50 14.58 -10.40
N SER A 198 -9.53 13.61 -9.48
CA SER A 198 -9.22 13.81 -8.05
C SER A 198 -7.82 14.39 -7.80
N TYR A 199 -6.88 14.22 -8.74
CA TYR A 199 -5.55 14.84 -8.65
C TYR A 199 -5.53 16.32 -9.01
N ALA A 200 -6.50 16.79 -9.78
CA ALA A 200 -6.62 18.18 -10.21
C ALA A 200 -7.63 18.97 -9.35
N ASP A 201 -8.66 18.30 -8.86
CA ASP A 201 -9.75 18.90 -8.09
C ASP A 201 -10.17 17.99 -6.94
N ARG A 202 -9.98 18.49 -5.71
CA ARG A 202 -10.31 17.80 -4.46
C ARG A 202 -11.81 17.53 -4.32
N ALA A 203 -12.68 18.25 -5.04
CA ALA A 203 -14.11 17.94 -5.05
C ALA A 203 -14.40 16.52 -5.59
N TRP A 204 -13.47 15.93 -6.34
CA TRP A 204 -13.50 14.57 -6.85
C TRP A 204 -12.83 13.52 -5.93
N ALA A 205 -12.37 13.90 -4.74
CA ALA A 205 -11.77 12.96 -3.79
C ALA A 205 -12.75 11.85 -3.40
N GLY A 206 -12.37 10.61 -3.71
CA GLY A 206 -13.18 9.41 -3.57
C GLY A 206 -14.46 9.40 -4.41
N LYS A 207 -14.49 10.13 -5.54
CA LYS A 207 -15.67 10.19 -6.42
C LYS A 207 -15.33 9.79 -7.85
N GLY A 208 -16.17 8.91 -8.40
CA GLY A 208 -16.06 8.38 -9.75
C GLY A 208 -17.05 7.24 -9.95
N GLU A 209 -17.15 6.74 -11.18
CA GLU A 209 -17.90 5.52 -11.44
C GLU A 209 -17.29 4.34 -10.69
N SER A 210 -18.12 3.48 -10.09
CA SER A 210 -17.66 2.34 -9.32
C SER A 210 -16.78 1.41 -10.16
N ALA A 211 -15.57 1.15 -9.67
CA ALA A 211 -14.59 0.32 -10.34
C ALA A 211 -14.25 -0.90 -9.45
N PRO A 212 -14.05 -2.11 -10.03
CA PRO A 212 -13.74 -3.31 -9.26
C PRO A 212 -12.51 -3.18 -8.36
N SER A 213 -11.42 -2.60 -8.84
CA SER A 213 -10.17 -2.45 -8.06
C SER A 213 -10.34 -1.45 -6.90
N GLN A 214 -10.95 -0.30 -7.16
CA GLN A 214 -11.20 0.74 -6.15
C GLN A 214 -12.24 0.29 -5.11
N THR A 215 -13.28 -0.44 -5.54
CA THR A 215 -14.22 -1.09 -4.63
C THR A 215 -13.50 -2.09 -3.73
N ALA A 216 -12.57 -2.86 -4.26
CA ALA A 216 -11.76 -3.78 -3.47
C ALA A 216 -10.86 -3.06 -2.47
N TRP A 217 -10.21 -1.94 -2.82
CA TRP A 217 -9.42 -1.15 -1.86
C TRP A 217 -10.26 -0.61 -0.71
N ALA A 218 -11.46 -0.08 -1.01
CA ALA A 218 -12.41 0.35 0.01
C ALA A 218 -12.82 -0.82 0.92
N LEU A 219 -13.17 -1.98 0.35
CA LEU A 219 -13.50 -3.17 1.12
C LEU A 219 -12.34 -3.66 1.99
N LEU A 220 -11.12 -3.73 1.46
CA LEU A 220 -9.93 -4.11 2.23
C LEU A 220 -9.69 -3.15 3.39
N THR A 221 -9.93 -1.84 3.19
CA THR A 221 -9.87 -0.84 4.26
C THR A 221 -10.88 -1.14 5.36
N LEU A 222 -12.16 -1.31 5.00
CA LEU A 222 -13.25 -1.52 5.96
C LEU A 222 -13.11 -2.85 6.70
N LEU A 223 -12.70 -3.91 6.00
CA LEU A 223 -12.47 -5.23 6.60
C LEU A 223 -11.32 -5.20 7.60
N THR A 224 -10.21 -4.54 7.25
CA THR A 224 -9.06 -4.35 8.15
C THR A 224 -9.42 -3.54 9.38
N ALA A 225 -10.30 -2.54 9.23
CA ALA A 225 -10.80 -1.73 10.33
C ALA A 225 -11.91 -2.42 11.17
N GLY A 226 -12.21 -3.70 10.90
CA GLY A 226 -13.15 -4.50 11.68
C GLY A 226 -14.63 -4.30 11.33
N LEU A 227 -14.97 -3.69 10.19
CA LEU A 227 -16.36 -3.41 9.78
C LEU A 227 -16.97 -4.51 8.91
N SER A 228 -16.60 -5.76 9.15
CA SER A 228 -17.02 -6.91 8.31
C SER A 228 -18.52 -7.15 8.29
N GLU A 229 -19.26 -6.68 9.31
CA GLU A 229 -20.73 -6.78 9.40
C GLU A 229 -21.47 -5.52 8.93
N SER A 230 -20.74 -4.49 8.48
CA SER A 230 -21.36 -3.24 8.04
C SER A 230 -22.18 -3.41 6.76
N LEU A 231 -23.24 -2.61 6.64
CA LEU A 231 -24.03 -2.53 5.40
C LEU A 231 -23.15 -2.08 4.22
N SER A 232 -22.18 -1.19 4.47
CA SER A 232 -21.19 -0.73 3.49
C SER A 232 -20.44 -1.92 2.87
N VAL A 233 -19.88 -2.80 3.71
CA VAL A 233 -19.18 -4.01 3.24
C VAL A 233 -20.12 -4.94 2.48
N ALA A 234 -21.32 -5.23 3.02
CA ALA A 234 -22.28 -6.11 2.35
C ALA A 234 -22.64 -5.62 0.94
N ARG A 235 -22.87 -4.31 0.78
CA ARG A 235 -23.17 -3.68 -0.52
C ARG A 235 -21.98 -3.76 -1.48
N GLY A 236 -20.76 -3.54 -1.00
CA GLY A 236 -19.54 -3.65 -1.81
C GLY A 236 -19.25 -5.07 -2.29
N ILE A 237 -19.44 -6.06 -1.42
CA ILE A 237 -19.31 -7.48 -1.78
C ILE A 237 -20.34 -7.84 -2.85
N ASN A 238 -21.59 -7.41 -2.69
CA ASN A 238 -22.63 -7.63 -3.70
C ASN A 238 -22.33 -6.89 -5.03
N PHE A 239 -21.73 -5.70 -4.99
CA PHE A 239 -21.28 -5.02 -6.20
C PHE A 239 -20.25 -5.88 -6.97
N LEU A 240 -19.22 -6.39 -6.28
CA LEU A 240 -18.21 -7.24 -6.92
C LEU A 240 -18.83 -8.52 -7.49
N LEU A 241 -19.67 -9.23 -6.72
CA LEU A 241 -20.30 -10.46 -7.19
C LEU A 241 -21.18 -10.25 -8.43
N ARG A 242 -21.97 -9.16 -8.47
CA ARG A 242 -22.84 -8.85 -9.62
C ARG A 242 -22.08 -8.40 -10.88
N ARG A 243 -20.86 -7.89 -10.71
CA ARG A 243 -20.01 -7.38 -11.81
C ARG A 243 -18.97 -8.38 -12.29
N GLN A 244 -18.89 -9.57 -11.67
CA GLN A 244 -18.00 -10.62 -12.12
C GLN A 244 -18.49 -11.15 -13.48
N LEU A 245 -17.56 -11.29 -14.43
CA LEU A 245 -17.79 -11.86 -15.75
C LEU A 245 -17.83 -13.39 -15.69
N GLU A 246 -18.31 -14.02 -16.76
CA GLU A 246 -18.39 -15.49 -16.87
C GLU A 246 -17.03 -16.18 -16.74
N ASP A 247 -15.95 -15.51 -17.16
CA ASP A 247 -14.57 -16.01 -17.04
C ASP A 247 -13.99 -15.84 -15.62
N GLY A 248 -14.77 -15.31 -14.68
CA GLY A 248 -14.40 -15.07 -13.30
C GLY A 248 -13.61 -13.77 -13.06
N THR A 249 -13.35 -12.97 -14.11
CA THR A 249 -12.66 -11.67 -14.00
C THR A 249 -13.65 -10.50 -13.87
N TRP A 250 -13.13 -9.28 -13.79
CA TRP A 250 -13.94 -8.06 -13.85
C TRP A 250 -13.45 -7.13 -14.94
N PHE A 251 -14.42 -6.51 -15.62
CA PHE A 251 -14.16 -5.44 -16.56
C PHE A 251 -13.95 -4.11 -15.82
N GLU A 252 -12.88 -3.40 -16.17
CA GLU A 252 -12.57 -2.08 -15.64
C GLU A 252 -12.01 -1.20 -16.77
N PRO A 253 -12.79 -0.23 -17.28
CA PRO A 253 -12.35 0.61 -18.40
C PRO A 253 -11.48 1.79 -17.93
N PHE A 254 -11.55 2.16 -16.65
CA PHE A 254 -10.87 3.32 -16.10
C PHE A 254 -9.44 3.01 -15.64
N HIS A 255 -8.59 4.04 -15.62
CA HIS A 255 -7.23 3.94 -15.10
C HIS A 255 -7.27 4.00 -13.57
N ALA A 256 -6.58 3.06 -12.93
CA ALA A 256 -6.48 2.96 -11.48
C ALA A 256 -5.03 3.18 -10.97
N GLY A 257 -4.04 3.22 -11.87
CA GLY A 257 -2.66 3.53 -11.56
C GLY A 257 -2.29 4.97 -11.92
N THR A 258 -1.27 5.50 -11.25
CA THR A 258 -0.77 6.86 -11.47
C THR A 258 0.74 6.82 -11.61
N GLY A 259 1.28 7.28 -12.75
CA GLY A 259 2.72 7.49 -12.89
C GLY A 259 3.11 8.89 -12.45
N PHE A 260 2.46 9.90 -13.04
CA PHE A 260 2.63 11.32 -12.67
C PHE A 260 1.25 11.97 -12.47
N PRO A 261 0.91 12.42 -11.25
CA PRO A 261 -0.37 13.07 -10.99
C PRO A 261 -0.65 14.19 -11.98
N ARG A 262 -1.89 14.25 -12.50
CA ARG A 262 -2.37 15.24 -13.49
C ARG A 262 -1.80 15.11 -14.91
N VAL A 263 -0.81 14.26 -15.14
CA VAL A 263 -0.07 14.21 -16.42
C VAL A 263 -0.09 12.82 -17.05
N PHE A 264 0.13 11.77 -16.25
CA PHE A 264 0.34 10.41 -16.77
C PHE A 264 -0.29 9.35 -15.86
N TYR A 265 -1.28 8.65 -16.41
CA TYR A 265 -2.05 7.61 -15.72
C TYR A 265 -1.79 6.23 -16.33
N LEU A 266 -1.91 5.20 -15.50
CA LEU A 266 -1.52 3.84 -15.82
C LEU A 266 -2.69 2.88 -15.72
N ARG A 267 -2.70 1.89 -16.61
CA ARG A 267 -3.61 0.75 -16.52
C ARG A 267 -2.83 -0.50 -16.13
N TYR A 268 -3.04 -0.94 -14.90
CA TYR A 268 -2.57 -2.24 -14.45
C TYR A 268 -3.63 -3.30 -14.75
N HIS A 269 -3.48 -4.04 -15.84
CA HIS A 269 -4.45 -5.05 -16.29
C HIS A 269 -4.76 -6.16 -15.28
N GLY A 270 -3.90 -6.35 -14.28
CA GLY A 270 -4.14 -7.31 -13.19
C GLY A 270 -5.07 -6.77 -12.09
N TYR A 271 -5.19 -5.45 -11.91
CA TYR A 271 -5.89 -4.85 -10.76
C TYR A 271 -7.35 -5.30 -10.70
N SER A 272 -8.05 -5.28 -11.83
CA SER A 272 -9.44 -5.73 -11.92
C SER A 272 -9.63 -7.24 -11.68
N LYS A 273 -8.55 -8.02 -11.63
CA LYS A 273 -8.59 -9.48 -11.42
C LYS A 273 -8.29 -9.83 -9.98
N TYR A 274 -7.12 -9.42 -9.48
CA TYR A 274 -6.66 -9.89 -8.18
C TYR A 274 -7.19 -9.07 -7.00
N PHE A 275 -7.49 -7.77 -7.16
CA PHE A 275 -8.02 -7.00 -6.03
C PHE A 275 -9.44 -7.43 -5.64
N PRO A 276 -10.39 -7.59 -6.59
CA PRO A 276 -11.71 -8.14 -6.25
C PRO A 276 -11.62 -9.52 -5.62
N MET A 277 -10.78 -10.41 -6.18
CA MET A 277 -10.56 -11.74 -5.63
C MET A 277 -10.01 -11.68 -4.20
N TRP A 278 -9.04 -10.79 -3.93
CA TRP A 278 -8.48 -10.59 -2.59
C TRP A 278 -9.55 -10.09 -1.62
N ALA A 279 -10.32 -9.06 -1.97
CA ALA A 279 -11.37 -8.53 -1.11
C ALA A 279 -12.43 -9.58 -0.77
N LEU A 280 -12.90 -10.36 -1.77
CA LEU A 280 -13.86 -11.45 -1.58
C LEU A 280 -13.29 -12.57 -0.70
N ALA A 281 -12.04 -12.98 -0.92
CA ALA A 281 -11.38 -13.99 -0.11
C ALA A 281 -11.17 -13.54 1.34
N MET A 282 -10.79 -12.27 1.55
CA MET A 282 -10.64 -11.67 2.86
C MET A 282 -11.97 -11.62 3.59
N TYR A 283 -13.05 -11.16 2.93
CA TYR A 283 -14.40 -11.15 3.50
C TYR A 283 -14.83 -12.56 3.92
N ARG A 284 -14.71 -13.56 3.03
CA ARG A 284 -15.04 -14.95 3.35
C ARG A 284 -14.28 -15.43 4.59
N ASN A 285 -12.97 -15.20 4.65
CA ASN A 285 -12.15 -15.67 5.76
C ASN A 285 -12.53 -14.99 7.08
N VAL A 286 -12.79 -13.68 7.08
CA VAL A 286 -13.25 -12.95 8.28
C VAL A 286 -14.61 -13.46 8.74
N ARG A 287 -15.56 -13.70 7.81
CA ARG A 287 -16.88 -14.24 8.16
C ARG A 287 -16.84 -15.66 8.71
N MET A 288 -15.90 -16.49 8.23
CA MET A 288 -15.79 -17.90 8.63
C MET A 288 -14.94 -18.11 9.89
N HIS A 289 -13.94 -17.25 10.11
CA HIS A 289 -12.91 -17.49 11.13
C HIS A 289 -12.74 -16.33 12.13
N GLY A 290 -13.51 -15.26 12.00
CA GLY A 290 -13.44 -14.09 12.88
C GLY A 290 -12.22 -13.17 12.65
N GLN A 291 -11.28 -13.59 11.81
CA GLN A 291 -10.05 -12.85 11.50
C GLN A 291 -9.60 -13.07 10.05
N THR A 292 -8.74 -12.17 9.57
CA THR A 292 -8.12 -12.32 8.26
C THR A 292 -7.01 -13.37 8.30
N ARG A 293 -6.69 -13.96 7.14
CA ARG A 293 -5.53 -14.86 7.02
C ARG A 293 -4.21 -14.14 7.30
N ALA A 294 -4.11 -12.86 6.96
CA ALA A 294 -2.92 -12.05 7.19
C ALA A 294 -2.64 -11.86 8.69
N GLN A 295 -3.68 -11.55 9.48
CA GLN A 295 -3.60 -11.45 10.94
C GLN A 295 -3.11 -12.76 11.56
N GLY A 296 -3.73 -13.89 11.21
CA GLY A 296 -3.29 -15.18 11.76
C GLY A 296 -1.84 -15.55 11.41
N LEU A 297 -1.32 -15.13 10.24
CA LEU A 297 0.09 -15.33 9.89
C LEU A 297 1.02 -14.38 10.64
N GLN A 298 0.58 -13.14 10.85
CA GLN A 298 1.30 -12.15 11.63
C GLN A 298 1.47 -12.59 13.09
N ASP A 299 0.41 -13.11 13.72
CA ASP A 299 0.48 -13.61 15.11
C ASP A 299 1.51 -14.73 15.26
N ILE A 300 1.59 -15.62 14.26
CA ILE A 300 2.61 -16.68 14.19
C ILE A 300 4.01 -16.07 14.07
N ALA A 301 4.20 -15.08 13.19
CA ALA A 301 5.49 -14.43 12.98
C ALA A 301 5.97 -13.66 14.23
N GLN A 302 5.07 -12.92 14.89
CA GLN A 302 5.37 -12.20 16.14
C GLN A 302 5.72 -13.19 17.27
N SER A 303 4.93 -14.27 17.42
CA SER A 303 5.21 -15.32 18.40
C SER A 303 6.56 -16.00 18.17
N ALA A 304 6.95 -16.21 16.91
CA ALA A 304 8.24 -16.79 16.57
C ALA A 304 9.41 -15.87 16.95
N ARG A 305 9.26 -14.55 16.75
CA ARG A 305 10.29 -13.56 17.13
C ARG A 305 10.45 -13.40 18.62
N GLN A 306 9.35 -13.38 19.38
CA GLN A 306 9.42 -13.28 20.84
C GLN A 306 10.13 -14.47 21.50
N ARG A 307 10.25 -15.60 20.80
CA ARG A 307 10.97 -16.80 21.26
C ARG A 307 12.45 -16.82 20.85
N GLN A 308 12.90 -15.88 20.01
CA GLN A 308 14.32 -15.72 19.68
C GLN A 308 14.96 -14.82 20.74
N PRO A 309 15.97 -15.31 21.49
CA PRO A 309 16.63 -14.57 22.57
C PRO A 309 17.44 -13.38 22.08
#